data_AF-A0A353WHM0-F1
#
_entry.id   AF-A0A353WHM0-F1
#
_cell.length_a   1.000
_cell.length_b   1.000
_cell.length_c   1.000
_cell.angle_alpha   90.00
_cell.angle_beta   90.00
_cell.angle_gamma   90.00
#
_symmetry.space_group_name_H-M   'P 1'
#
loop_
_entity.id
_entity.type
_entity.pdbx_description
1 polymer ?
#
loop_
_entity_poly.entity_id
_entity_poly.type
_entity_poly.pdbx_seq_one_letter_code
_entity_poly.pdbx_strand_id
1 'polypeptide(L)'
;MSDFKENSKSIKHILKGLLVDFSSSYFFGQLKYFLWLYQNRGKRHNIPKINTQKFAVVYFYQDKFKKSEYKQFKGLLKKQIYSNYDIFVENGNFNEMLDRISQEGYTHICFVEQGDSIANHALSSIVCEVEANPDTDIIYTDEDIRILPRIRYNPYFKPQYAPFLLLSHNYMNALLTLKLDNSILSGLKNIEKLN
;
A
#
# COMPACT_ATOMS: atom_id res chain seq x y z
N MET A 1 12.50 -4.26 36.43
CA MET A 1 13.36 -3.30 35.71
C MET A 1 14.63 -4.02 35.29
N SER A 2 14.47 -4.92 34.34
CA SER A 2 15.50 -5.77 33.74
C SER A 2 14.85 -6.30 32.46
N ASP A 3 15.61 -6.29 31.37
CA ASP A 3 15.34 -6.91 30.04
C ASP A 3 15.65 -5.97 28.86
N PHE A 4 16.51 -4.98 29.07
CA PHE A 4 17.12 -4.18 27.99
C PHE A 4 18.45 -4.73 27.45
N LYS A 5 18.82 -5.99 27.76
CA LYS A 5 20.15 -6.53 27.40
C LYS A 5 20.21 -7.51 26.21
N GLU A 6 19.09 -8.00 25.68
CA GLU A 6 19.14 -8.96 24.55
C GLU A 6 19.12 -8.34 23.14
N ASN A 7 18.77 -7.06 22.97
CA ASN A 7 18.63 -6.45 21.63
C ASN A 7 19.93 -5.92 20.99
N SER A 8 21.06 -5.94 21.69
CA SER A 8 22.30 -5.33 21.20
C SER A 8 22.98 -6.12 20.06
N LYS A 9 22.76 -7.45 19.98
CA LYS A 9 23.30 -8.29 18.90
C LYS A 9 22.52 -8.12 17.59
N SER A 10 21.18 -7.99 17.65
CA SER A 10 20.32 -7.76 16.47
C SER A 10 20.61 -6.40 15.83
N ILE A 11 20.69 -5.33 16.63
CA ILE A 11 21.01 -3.98 16.12
C ILE A 11 22.41 -3.93 15.51
N LYS A 12 23.40 -4.62 16.10
CA LYS A 12 24.74 -4.72 15.52
C LYS A 12 24.74 -5.46 14.18
N HIS A 13 23.95 -6.51 14.00
CA HIS A 13 23.82 -7.19 12.71
C HIS A 13 23.08 -6.34 11.66
N ILE A 14 22.06 -5.59 12.06
CA ILE A 14 21.34 -4.62 11.19
C ILE A 14 22.29 -3.49 10.75
N LEU A 15 23.09 -2.94 11.67
CA LEU A 15 24.10 -1.93 11.36
C LEU A 15 25.25 -2.48 10.52
N LYS A 16 25.61 -3.76 10.69
CA LYS A 16 26.62 -4.43 9.88
C LYS A 16 26.11 -4.71 8.46
N GLY A 17 24.82 -5.07 8.29
CA GLY A 17 24.16 -5.14 6.98
C GLY A 17 24.14 -3.77 6.29
N LEU A 18 23.75 -2.72 7.02
CA LEU A 18 23.83 -1.33 6.57
C LEU A 18 25.26 -0.93 6.13
N LEU A 19 26.30 -1.34 6.85
CA LEU A 19 27.70 -1.03 6.49
C LEU A 19 28.25 -1.87 5.34
N VAL A 20 27.73 -3.08 5.12
CA VAL A 20 28.12 -3.96 4.00
C VAL A 20 27.43 -3.54 2.70
N ASP A 21 26.23 -2.98 2.77
CA ASP A 21 25.46 -2.49 1.62
C ASP A 21 25.88 -1.09 1.13
N PHE A 22 26.87 -0.46 1.78
CA PHE A 22 27.52 0.80 1.36
C PHE A 22 28.47 0.60 0.16
N SER A 23 28.02 -0.12 -0.85
CA SER A 23 28.58 0.04 -2.19
C SER A 23 28.19 1.42 -2.73
N SER A 24 29.09 2.07 -3.47
CA SER A 24 28.98 3.49 -3.79
C SER A 24 27.67 3.86 -4.51
N SER A 25 27.10 2.98 -5.35
CA SER A 25 25.84 3.22 -6.06
C SER A 25 24.60 3.22 -5.13
N TYR A 26 24.56 2.34 -4.14
CA TYR A 26 23.46 2.22 -3.18
C TYR A 26 23.43 3.39 -2.19
N PHE A 27 24.60 3.88 -1.76
CA PHE A 27 24.72 5.06 -0.90
C PHE A 27 24.16 6.31 -1.57
N PHE A 28 24.46 6.54 -2.86
CA PHE A 28 23.88 7.65 -3.61
C PHE A 28 22.36 7.53 -3.76
N GLY A 29 21.83 6.31 -3.93
CA GLY A 29 20.38 6.06 -3.96
C GLY A 29 19.68 6.41 -2.65
N GLN A 30 20.23 5.97 -1.52
CA GLN A 30 19.70 6.28 -0.19
C GLN A 30 19.81 7.78 0.14
N LEU A 31 20.91 8.44 -0.24
CA LEU A 31 21.09 9.87 -0.03
C LEU A 31 20.12 10.69 -0.89
N LYS A 32 19.92 10.32 -2.17
CA LYS A 32 18.91 10.93 -3.05
C LYS A 32 17.50 10.77 -2.48
N TYR A 33 17.16 9.59 -1.98
CA TYR A 33 15.86 9.35 -1.37
C TYR A 33 15.67 10.16 -0.07
N PHE A 34 16.70 10.24 0.77
CA PHE A 34 16.68 11.08 1.96
C PHE A 34 16.52 12.57 1.62
N LEU A 35 17.22 13.06 0.60
CA LEU A 35 17.07 14.42 0.07
C LEU A 35 15.67 14.65 -0.49
N TRP A 36 15.11 13.69 -1.24
CA TRP A 36 13.74 13.74 -1.73
C TRP A 36 12.75 13.80 -0.56
N LEU A 37 12.90 12.96 0.46
CA LEU A 37 12.06 13.01 1.66
C LEU A 37 12.16 14.38 2.34
N TYR A 38 13.38 14.92 2.48
CA TYR A 38 13.61 16.23 3.10
C TYR A 38 12.95 17.37 2.29
N GLN A 39 13.11 17.38 0.97
CA GLN A 39 12.52 18.38 0.08
C GLN A 39 10.99 18.30 0.01
N ASN A 40 10.43 17.09 0.15
CA ASN A 40 8.98 16.87 0.09
C ASN A 40 8.32 16.89 1.49
N ARG A 41 9.08 17.09 2.57
CA ARG A 41 8.52 17.30 3.93
C ARG A 41 7.68 18.58 3.94
N GLY A 42 6.37 18.41 3.97
CA GLY A 42 5.43 19.53 4.10
C GLY A 42 4.72 19.93 2.81
N LYS A 43 4.92 19.21 1.69
CA LYS A 43 3.98 19.31 0.57
C LYS A 43 2.59 18.94 1.09
N ARG A 44 1.70 19.93 1.12
CA ARG A 44 0.28 19.73 1.42
C ARG A 44 -0.33 19.14 0.15
N HIS A 45 -0.76 17.90 0.23
CA HIS A 45 -1.62 17.35 -0.82
C HIS A 45 -2.94 18.12 -0.74
N ASN A 46 -3.40 18.62 -1.90
CA ASN A 46 -4.72 19.22 -1.99
C ASN A 46 -5.74 18.19 -1.53
N ILE A 47 -6.65 18.61 -0.67
CA ILE A 47 -7.81 17.82 -0.31
C ILE A 47 -8.78 17.98 -1.48
N PRO A 48 -9.11 16.91 -2.23
CA PRO A 48 -10.14 17.02 -3.24
C PRO A 48 -11.42 17.52 -2.56
N LYS A 49 -12.02 18.59 -3.10
CA LYS A 49 -13.24 19.19 -2.55
C LYS A 49 -14.44 18.25 -2.69
N ILE A 50 -14.33 17.23 -3.53
CA ILE A 50 -15.39 16.33 -3.92
C ILE A 50 -15.09 14.95 -3.32
N ASN A 51 -16.05 14.42 -2.57
CA ASN A 51 -15.96 13.14 -1.87
C ASN A 51 -16.72 12.03 -2.64
N THR A 52 -16.60 12.02 -3.98
CA THR A 52 -17.41 11.16 -4.85
C THR A 52 -16.97 9.70 -4.83
N GLN A 53 -15.66 9.45 -4.71
CA GLN A 53 -15.11 8.10 -4.77
C GLN A 53 -15.32 7.41 -3.42
N LYS A 54 -16.07 6.31 -3.40
CA LYS A 54 -16.15 5.43 -2.24
C LYS A 54 -15.22 4.23 -2.43
N PHE A 55 -14.30 4.00 -1.50
CA PHE A 55 -13.31 2.91 -1.58
C PHE A 55 -13.69 1.70 -0.71
N ALA A 56 -13.68 0.51 -1.30
CA ALA A 56 -13.66 -0.75 -0.56
C ALA A 56 -12.21 -1.16 -0.32
N VAL A 57 -11.72 -1.02 0.91
CA VAL A 57 -10.35 -1.40 1.26
C VAL A 57 -10.34 -2.85 1.73
N VAL A 58 -9.91 -3.75 0.85
CA VAL A 58 -9.73 -5.18 1.11
C VAL A 58 -8.41 -5.40 1.82
N TYR A 59 -8.49 -5.85 3.06
CA TYR A 59 -7.39 -6.31 3.88
C TYR A 59 -7.30 -7.84 3.78
N PHE A 60 -6.19 -8.36 3.26
CA PHE A 60 -5.99 -9.80 3.06
C PHE A 60 -4.69 -10.29 3.72
N TYR A 61 -4.53 -11.59 3.85
CA TYR A 61 -3.37 -12.23 4.47
C TYR A 61 -3.17 -13.64 3.89
N GLN A 62 -1.92 -14.09 3.79
CA GLN A 62 -1.61 -15.44 3.28
C GLN A 62 -1.71 -16.53 4.36
N ASP A 63 -1.10 -16.29 5.52
CA ASP A 63 -1.02 -17.28 6.59
C ASP A 63 -2.19 -17.13 7.58
N LYS A 64 -1.87 -16.61 8.78
CA LYS A 64 -2.82 -16.43 9.87
C LYS A 64 -3.12 -14.96 10.04
N PHE A 65 -4.40 -14.66 10.22
CA PHE A 65 -4.82 -13.34 10.62
C PHE A 65 -4.18 -12.93 11.96
N LYS A 66 -3.51 -11.77 11.97
CA LYS A 66 -2.89 -11.18 13.15
C LYS A 66 -3.66 -9.93 13.57
N LYS A 67 -4.39 -10.05 14.67
CA LYS A 67 -5.21 -8.97 15.23
C LYS A 67 -4.42 -7.70 15.57
N SER A 68 -3.14 -7.84 15.98
CA SER A 68 -2.25 -6.71 16.28
C SER A 68 -1.94 -5.88 15.04
N GLU A 69 -1.60 -6.54 13.93
CA GLU A 69 -1.28 -5.90 12.66
C GLU A 69 -2.53 -5.25 12.05
N TYR A 70 -3.67 -5.94 12.08
CA TYR A 70 -4.96 -5.33 11.67
C TYR A 70 -5.32 -4.08 12.50
N LYS A 71 -5.11 -4.11 13.82
CA LYS A 71 -5.34 -2.94 14.70
C LYS A 71 -4.41 -1.78 14.33
N GLN A 72 -3.15 -2.07 14.03
CA GLN A 72 -2.17 -1.07 13.60
C GLN A 72 -2.58 -0.47 12.25
N PHE A 73 -2.91 -1.31 11.27
CA PHE A 73 -3.42 -0.92 9.97
C PHE A 73 -4.64 0.00 10.10
N LYS A 74 -5.66 -0.42 10.84
CA LYS A 74 -6.87 0.38 11.08
C LYS A 74 -6.55 1.72 11.74
N GLY A 75 -5.60 1.74 12.67
CA GLY A 75 -5.13 2.97 13.32
C GLY A 75 -4.40 3.92 12.40
N LEU A 76 -3.69 3.42 11.39
CA LEU A 76 -3.02 4.21 10.35
C LEU A 76 -4.02 4.67 9.28
N LEU A 77 -4.95 3.81 8.87
CA LEU A 77 -5.98 4.12 7.90
C LEU A 77 -6.91 5.23 8.41
N LYS A 78 -7.25 5.24 9.71
CA LYS A 78 -8.00 6.35 10.33
C LYS A 78 -7.31 7.72 10.25
N LYS A 79 -6.01 7.76 9.93
CA LYS A 79 -5.25 9.02 9.74
C LYS A 79 -5.23 9.45 8.27
N GLN A 80 -5.93 8.74 7.37
CA GLN A 80 -6.09 9.18 6.00
C GLN A 80 -6.75 10.56 5.98
N ILE A 81 -6.28 11.39 5.05
CA ILE A 81 -6.90 12.69 4.75
C ILE A 81 -8.28 12.48 4.12
N TYR A 82 -8.43 11.42 3.32
CA TYR A 82 -9.68 11.01 2.70
C TYR A 82 -10.40 9.96 3.53
N SER A 83 -11.71 10.13 3.76
CA SER A 83 -12.46 9.34 4.74
C SER A 83 -13.60 8.49 4.16
N ASN A 84 -13.92 8.60 2.87
CA ASN A 84 -15.00 7.84 2.25
C ASN A 84 -14.53 6.45 1.82
N TYR A 85 -14.34 5.58 2.81
CA TYR A 85 -13.91 4.21 2.62
C TYR A 85 -14.50 3.29 3.69
N ASP A 86 -14.63 2.01 3.35
CA ASP A 86 -14.93 0.94 4.31
C ASP A 86 -13.87 -0.16 4.21
N ILE A 87 -13.67 -0.90 5.29
CA ILE A 87 -12.66 -1.96 5.36
C ILE A 87 -13.35 -3.32 5.30
N PHE A 88 -12.91 -4.16 4.37
CA PHE A 88 -13.33 -5.54 4.21
C PHE A 88 -12.15 -6.44 4.54
N VAL A 89 -12.34 -7.42 5.43
CA VAL A 89 -11.30 -8.40 5.76
C VAL A 89 -11.60 -9.66 4.96
N GLU A 90 -10.70 -10.05 4.08
CA GLU A 90 -10.75 -11.33 3.39
C GLU A 90 -10.54 -12.44 4.43
N ASN A 91 -11.46 -13.41 4.48
CA ASN A 91 -11.47 -14.48 5.47
C ASN A 91 -11.78 -15.87 4.88
N GLY A 92 -11.50 -16.08 3.59
CA GLY A 92 -11.74 -17.32 2.85
C GLY A 92 -13.04 -17.35 2.02
N ASN A 93 -13.76 -16.23 1.92
CA ASN A 93 -15.00 -16.10 1.13
C ASN A 93 -14.96 -14.81 0.29
N PHE A 94 -13.95 -14.70 -0.59
CA PHE A 94 -13.69 -13.50 -1.38
C PHE A 94 -14.85 -13.20 -2.34
N ASN A 95 -15.48 -14.21 -2.94
CA ASN A 95 -16.65 -14.01 -3.81
C ASN A 95 -17.86 -13.38 -3.09
N GLU A 96 -18.20 -13.85 -1.89
CA GLU A 96 -19.29 -13.28 -1.09
C GLU A 96 -18.99 -11.83 -0.69
N MET A 97 -17.73 -11.54 -0.36
CA MET A 97 -17.27 -10.19 -0.06
C MET A 97 -17.41 -9.28 -1.29
N LEU A 98 -17.05 -9.75 -2.49
CA LEU A 98 -17.22 -9.00 -3.73
C LEU A 98 -18.69 -8.72 -4.04
N ASP A 99 -19.60 -9.68 -3.77
CA ASP A 99 -21.04 -9.46 -3.93
C ASP A 99 -21.53 -8.32 -3.04
N ARG A 100 -21.12 -8.29 -1.78
CA ARG A 100 -21.45 -7.21 -0.85
C ARG A 100 -20.89 -5.86 -1.32
N ILE A 101 -19.62 -5.84 -1.75
CA ILE A 101 -19.00 -4.62 -2.31
C ILE A 101 -19.80 -4.12 -3.52
N SER A 102 -20.24 -5.01 -4.41
CA SER A 102 -21.00 -4.61 -5.61
C SER A 102 -22.36 -3.97 -5.31
N GLN A 103 -22.97 -4.28 -4.16
CA GLN A 103 -24.31 -3.81 -3.76
C GLN A 103 -24.28 -2.49 -2.98
N GLU A 104 -23.12 -2.10 -2.44
CA GLU A 104 -22.97 -0.99 -1.49
C GLU A 104 -22.40 0.31 -2.11
N GLY A 105 -22.39 0.40 -3.45
CA GLY A 105 -22.06 1.62 -4.20
C GLY A 105 -20.60 2.05 -4.10
N TYR A 106 -19.67 1.12 -3.89
CA TYR A 106 -18.23 1.43 -3.98
C TYR A 106 -17.85 1.71 -5.43
N THR A 107 -17.00 2.71 -5.61
CA THR A 107 -16.48 3.11 -6.93
C THR A 107 -15.15 2.44 -7.26
N HIS A 108 -14.41 2.04 -6.22
CA HIS A 108 -13.07 1.51 -6.33
C HIS A 108 -12.83 0.46 -5.25
N ILE A 109 -12.00 -0.52 -5.56
CA ILE A 109 -11.52 -1.54 -4.62
C ILE A 109 -10.00 -1.39 -4.47
N CYS A 110 -9.52 -1.37 -3.23
CA CYS A 110 -8.10 -1.27 -2.90
C CYS A 110 -7.66 -2.53 -2.15
N PHE A 111 -6.50 -3.08 -2.49
CA PHE A 111 -5.94 -4.23 -1.83
C PHE A 111 -4.79 -3.82 -0.93
N VAL A 112 -4.75 -4.33 0.30
CA VAL A 112 -3.65 -4.12 1.26
C VAL A 112 -3.38 -5.43 1.99
N GLU A 113 -2.13 -5.88 1.97
CA GLU A 113 -1.70 -7.08 2.66
C GLU A 113 -1.46 -6.81 4.15
N GLN A 114 -1.68 -7.83 4.98
CA GLN A 114 -1.28 -7.83 6.37
C GLN A 114 0.22 -7.55 6.52
N GLY A 115 0.55 -6.54 7.32
CA GLY A 115 1.92 -6.07 7.55
C GLY A 115 2.22 -4.75 6.86
N ASP A 116 1.48 -4.43 5.79
CA ASP A 116 1.65 -3.18 5.06
C ASP A 116 0.98 -2.00 5.75
N SER A 117 1.50 -0.81 5.42
CA SER A 117 0.91 0.44 5.83
C SER A 117 0.84 1.42 4.67
N ILE A 118 -0.31 2.04 4.49
CA ILE A 118 -0.48 3.09 3.48
C ILE A 118 -0.21 4.47 4.07
N ALA A 119 0.38 5.37 3.27
CA ALA A 119 0.66 6.74 3.69
C ALA A 119 -0.63 7.53 3.92
N ASN A 120 -0.65 8.50 4.85
CA ASN A 120 -1.86 9.27 5.20
C ASN A 120 -2.55 10.01 4.03
N HIS A 121 -1.84 10.24 2.93
CA HIS A 121 -2.34 10.92 1.73
C HIS A 121 -2.60 9.95 0.58
N ALA A 122 -2.50 8.63 0.78
CA ALA A 122 -2.60 7.64 -0.28
C ALA A 122 -3.96 7.70 -0.97
N LEU A 123 -5.06 7.59 -0.19
CA LEU A 123 -6.41 7.63 -0.76
C LEU A 123 -6.73 8.99 -1.40
N SER A 124 -6.31 10.11 -0.81
CA SER A 124 -6.51 11.43 -1.43
C SER A 124 -5.71 11.59 -2.72
N SER A 125 -4.52 10.98 -2.83
CA SER A 125 -3.72 11.03 -4.06
C SER A 125 -4.38 10.23 -5.18
N ILE A 126 -4.96 9.07 -4.84
CA ILE A 126 -5.76 8.27 -5.78
C ILE A 126 -6.96 9.08 -6.27
N VAL A 127 -7.68 9.78 -5.39
CA VAL A 127 -8.81 10.63 -5.81
C VAL A 127 -8.35 11.73 -6.75
N CYS A 128 -7.26 12.45 -6.44
CA CYS A 128 -6.71 13.46 -7.33
C CYS A 128 -6.34 12.89 -8.72
N GLU A 129 -5.79 11.68 -8.77
CA GLU A 129 -5.46 10.99 -10.02
C GLU A 129 -6.72 10.66 -10.83
N VAL A 130 -7.75 10.10 -10.19
CA VAL A 130 -9.03 9.79 -10.84
C VAL A 130 -9.75 11.05 -11.31
N GLU A 131 -9.68 12.16 -10.56
CA GLU A 131 -10.25 13.44 -10.98
C GLU A 131 -9.51 14.03 -12.19
N ALA A 132 -8.18 13.88 -12.25
CA ALA A 132 -7.37 14.34 -13.36
C ALA A 132 -7.51 13.44 -14.60
N ASN A 133 -7.68 12.13 -14.39
CA ASN A 133 -7.74 11.10 -15.42
C ASN A 133 -8.94 10.14 -15.16
N PRO A 134 -10.18 10.53 -15.51
CA PRO A 134 -11.40 9.75 -15.20
C PRO A 134 -11.48 8.36 -15.85
N ASP A 135 -10.72 8.15 -16.92
CA ASP A 135 -10.64 6.88 -17.65
C ASP A 135 -9.63 5.89 -17.02
N THR A 136 -9.08 6.22 -15.85
CA THR A 136 -8.12 5.35 -15.16
C THR A 136 -8.82 4.17 -14.49
N ASP A 137 -8.53 2.96 -14.95
CA ASP A 137 -9.09 1.73 -14.38
C ASP A 137 -8.20 1.08 -13.31
N ILE A 138 -6.88 1.30 -13.38
CA ILE A 138 -5.88 0.66 -12.51
C ILE A 138 -4.90 1.71 -12.00
N ILE A 139 -4.71 1.76 -10.68
CA ILE A 139 -3.73 2.62 -10.01
C ILE A 139 -2.89 1.75 -9.09
N TYR A 140 -1.57 1.87 -9.19
CA TYR A 140 -0.61 1.22 -8.30
C TYR A 140 0.37 2.26 -7.76
N THR A 141 0.89 2.05 -6.56
CA THR A 141 1.79 3.02 -5.91
C THR A 141 3.16 2.45 -5.67
N ASP A 142 4.18 3.32 -5.73
CA ASP A 142 5.52 3.04 -5.22
C ASP A 142 5.49 2.53 -3.78
N GLU A 143 6.55 1.84 -3.38
CA GLU A 143 6.67 1.26 -2.05
C GLU A 143 8.04 1.51 -1.45
N ASP A 144 8.10 1.48 -0.12
CA ASP A 144 9.33 1.48 0.64
C ASP A 144 9.16 0.62 1.90
N ILE A 145 10.28 0.27 2.51
CA ILE A 145 10.26 -0.54 3.73
C ILE A 145 10.39 0.38 4.93
N ARG A 146 9.51 0.19 5.92
CA ARG A 146 9.52 0.95 7.17
C ARG A 146 10.00 0.08 8.33
N ILE A 147 11.19 0.37 8.87
CA ILE A 147 11.72 -0.30 10.08
C ILE A 147 11.12 0.31 11.35
N LEU A 148 11.02 1.64 11.37
CA LEU A 148 10.51 2.43 12.50
C LEU A 148 9.64 3.57 11.96
N PRO A 149 8.76 4.19 12.78
CA PRO A 149 7.82 5.22 12.32
C PRO A 149 8.44 6.37 11.50
N ARG A 150 9.74 6.64 11.67
CA ARG A 150 10.48 7.70 10.98
C ARG A 150 11.62 7.19 10.09
N ILE A 151 11.84 5.88 10.01
CA ILE A 151 12.94 5.30 9.23
C ILE A 151 12.36 4.50 8.09
N ARG A 152 12.59 5.00 6.88
CA ARG A 152 12.23 4.36 5.61
C ARG A 152 13.49 4.05 4.83
N TYR A 153 13.52 2.92 4.15
CA TYR A 153 14.66 2.47 3.35
C TYR A 153 14.18 1.58 2.20
N ASN A 154 15.11 1.29 1.28
CA ASN A 154 14.86 0.48 0.09
C ASN A 154 13.63 0.95 -0.71
N PRO A 155 13.59 2.23 -1.15
CA PRO A 155 12.48 2.70 -1.99
C PRO A 155 12.48 1.95 -3.32
N TYR A 156 11.32 1.44 -3.69
CA TYR A 156 11.08 0.86 -5.00
C TYR A 156 10.11 1.74 -5.76
N PHE A 157 10.67 2.52 -6.70
CA PHE A 157 9.92 3.33 -7.64
C PHE A 157 9.50 2.45 -8.81
N LYS A 158 8.20 2.18 -8.91
CA LYS A 158 7.62 1.33 -9.94
C LYS A 158 7.66 2.07 -11.27
N PRO A 159 7.90 1.35 -12.39
CA PRO A 159 7.90 1.97 -13.69
C PRO A 159 6.49 2.43 -14.08
N GLN A 160 6.40 3.23 -15.13
CA GLN A 160 5.13 3.38 -15.86
C GLN A 160 4.65 2.03 -16.39
N TYR A 161 3.35 1.96 -16.73
CA TYR A 161 2.73 0.72 -17.16
C TYR A 161 3.51 0.08 -18.33
N ALA A 162 4.10 -1.08 -18.04
CA ALA A 162 4.92 -1.87 -18.94
C ALA A 162 4.38 -3.32 -18.93
N PRO A 163 3.56 -3.72 -19.93
CA PRO A 163 2.90 -5.02 -19.93
C PRO A 163 3.90 -6.18 -19.98
N PHE A 164 4.95 -6.08 -20.80
CA PHE A 164 5.97 -7.13 -20.89
C PHE A 164 6.73 -7.33 -19.57
N LEU A 165 7.00 -6.24 -18.86
CA LEU A 165 7.64 -6.33 -17.55
C LEU A 165 6.70 -7.02 -16.56
N LEU A 166 5.40 -6.71 -16.60
CA LEU A 166 4.40 -7.27 -15.70
C LEU A 166 4.30 -8.81 -15.85
N LEU A 167 4.46 -9.33 -17.06
CA LEU A 167 4.51 -10.77 -17.32
C LEU A 167 5.71 -11.48 -16.67
N SER A 168 6.79 -10.75 -16.39
CA SER A 168 8.01 -11.29 -15.79
C SER A 168 8.17 -10.96 -14.31
N HIS A 169 7.55 -9.87 -13.85
CA HIS A 169 7.71 -9.33 -12.51
C HIS A 169 6.44 -8.56 -12.12
N ASN A 170 5.78 -9.02 -11.06
CA ASN A 170 4.63 -8.30 -10.52
C ASN A 170 5.08 -7.05 -9.77
N TYR A 171 5.11 -5.91 -10.46
CA TYR A 171 5.36 -4.61 -9.86
C TYR A 171 4.06 -3.90 -9.40
N MET A 172 2.87 -4.53 -9.52
CA MET A 172 1.58 -3.97 -9.08
C MET A 172 1.18 -4.48 -7.67
N ASN A 173 2.16 -4.57 -6.76
CA ASN A 173 1.99 -5.02 -5.37
C ASN A 173 1.80 -3.85 -4.38
N ALA A 174 1.71 -4.17 -3.08
CA ALA A 174 1.43 -3.26 -1.96
C ALA A 174 0.02 -2.63 -2.02
N LEU A 175 -0.11 -1.39 -2.52
CA LEU A 175 -1.40 -0.73 -2.69
C LEU A 175 -1.78 -0.71 -4.17
N LEU A 176 -2.63 -1.66 -4.54
CA LEU A 176 -3.30 -1.74 -5.83
C LEU A 176 -4.74 -1.26 -5.68
N THR A 177 -5.16 -0.35 -6.55
CA THR A 177 -6.52 0.16 -6.62
C THR A 177 -7.10 -0.07 -8.01
N LEU A 178 -8.28 -0.65 -8.06
CA LEU A 178 -9.03 -0.89 -9.30
C LEU A 178 -10.32 -0.08 -9.27
N LYS A 179 -10.68 0.51 -10.40
CA LYS A 179 -12.03 1.03 -10.63
C LYS A 179 -13.00 -0.12 -10.63
N LEU A 180 -14.10 0.03 -9.89
CA LEU A 180 -15.08 -1.03 -9.76
C LEU A 180 -16.07 -0.94 -10.91
N ASP A 181 -16.05 -1.96 -11.77
CA ASP A 181 -17.07 -2.19 -12.78
C ASP A 181 -17.39 -3.69 -12.89
N ASN A 182 -18.34 -4.04 -13.75
CA ASN A 182 -18.76 -5.42 -13.94
C ASN A 182 -17.64 -6.31 -14.51
N SER A 183 -16.74 -5.76 -15.32
CA SER A 183 -15.62 -6.50 -15.91
C SER A 183 -14.62 -6.88 -14.82
N ILE A 184 -14.17 -5.91 -14.03
CA ILE A 184 -13.25 -6.11 -12.91
C ILE A 184 -13.86 -7.06 -11.87
N LEU A 185 -15.13 -6.88 -11.50
CA LEU A 185 -15.82 -7.82 -10.61
C LEU A 185 -15.81 -9.25 -11.14
N SER A 186 -16.12 -9.44 -12.43
CA SER A 186 -16.10 -10.77 -13.04
C SER A 186 -14.69 -11.39 -13.08
N GLY A 187 -13.67 -10.56 -13.33
CA GLY A 187 -12.27 -10.98 -13.35
C GLY A 187 -11.79 -11.43 -11.97
N LEU A 188 -12.07 -10.64 -10.94
CA LEU A 188 -11.73 -10.96 -9.56
C LEU A 188 -12.40 -12.26 -9.08
N LYS A 189 -13.67 -12.48 -9.43
CA LYS A 189 -14.39 -13.72 -9.08
C LYS A 189 -13.80 -14.98 -9.73
N ASN A 190 -13.11 -14.84 -10.85
CA ASN A 190 -12.47 -15.97 -11.53
C ASN A 190 -11.12 -16.35 -10.91
N ILE A 191 -10.49 -15.46 -10.11
CA ILE A 191 -9.22 -15.76 -9.43
C ILE A 191 -9.39 -16.91 -8.43
N GLU A 192 -10.49 -16.94 -7.66
CA GLU A 192 -10.78 -18.03 -6.72
C GLU A 192 -10.84 -19.41 -7.39
N LYS A 193 -11.20 -19.50 -8.68
CA LYS A 193 -11.31 -20.78 -9.39
C LYS A 193 -9.97 -21.35 -9.83
N LEU A 194 -8.90 -20.56 -9.74
CA LEU A 194 -7.56 -20.93 -10.19
C LEU A 194 -6.67 -21.47 -9.06
N ASN A 195 -7.11 -21.36 -7.81
CA ASN A 195 -6.44 -21.88 -6.62
C ASN A 195 -7.12 -23.16 -6.12
#